data_AF-A0A0J8GZ80-F1
#
_entry.id   AF-A0A0J8GZ80-F1
#
_cell.length_a   1.000
_cell.length_b   1.000
_cell.length_c   1.000
_cell.angle_alpha   90.00
_cell.angle_beta   90.00
_cell.angle_gamma   90.00
#
_symmetry.space_group_name_H-M   'P 1'
#
loop_
_entity.id
_entity.type
_entity.pdbx_description
1 polymer ?
#
loop_
_entity_poly.entity_id
_entity_poly.type
_entity_poly.pdbx_seq_one_letter_code
_entity_poly.pdbx_strand_id
1 'polypeptide(L)' 'MTIKVGITHHAENKYDKAIQLDLHIFRLRRAPHSRTPIKNYLLKIYPDNHFINWLQDSVGNYLIRVVFPKKLKTK' A
#
# COMPACT_ATOMS: atom_id res chain seq x y z
N MET A 1 29.51 -6.53 -7.19
CA MET A 1 28.65 -7.57 -6.59
C MET A 1 27.24 -7.00 -6.45
N THR A 2 26.21 -7.66 -6.97
CA THR A 2 24.83 -7.13 -6.91
C THR A 2 23.93 -8.11 -6.18
N ILE A 3 23.50 -7.74 -4.98
CA ILE A 3 22.56 -8.51 -4.17
C ILE A 3 21.15 -8.18 -4.63
N LYS A 4 20.33 -9.21 -4.86
CA LYS A 4 18.88 -9.06 -5.05
C LYS A 4 18.19 -9.55 -3.79
N VAL A 5 17.25 -8.77 -3.28
CA VAL A 5 16.47 -9.11 -2.08
C VAL A 5 15.00 -9.06 -2.46
N GLY A 6 14.24 -10.05 -1.99
CA GLY A 6 12.78 -10.01 -1.95
C GLY A 6 12.31 -9.65 -0.55
N ILE A 7 11.35 -8.74 -0.44
CA ILE A 7 10.76 -8.34 0.84
C ILE A 7 9.26 -8.59 0.74
N THR A 8 8.73 -9.35 1.71
CA THR A 8 7.29 -9.57 1.86
C THR A 8 6.86 -8.91 3.17
N HIS A 9 5.85 -8.04 3.09
CA HIS A 9 5.25 -7.41 4.26
C HIS A 9 3.79 -7.85 4.37
N HIS A 10 3.39 -8.33 5.55
CA HIS A 10 2.03 -8.73 5.87
C HIS A 10 1.56 -7.96 7.10
N ALA A 11 0.43 -7.26 6.98
CA ALA A 11 -0.21 -6.58 8.08
C ALA A 11 -1.68 -6.98 8.11
N GLU A 12 -2.13 -7.46 9.26
CA GLU A 12 -3.50 -7.89 9.51
C GLU A 12 -3.97 -7.25 10.81
N ASN A 13 -5.07 -6.53 10.73
CA ASN A 13 -5.72 -5.92 11.87
C ASN A 13 -7.11 -6.53 12.01
N LYS A 14 -7.37 -7.16 13.16
CA LYS A 14 -8.68 -7.70 13.52
C LYS A 14 -9.38 -6.74 14.45
N TYR A 15 -10.66 -6.53 14.19
CA TYR A 15 -11.51 -5.64 14.95
C TYR A 15 -12.79 -6.37 15.35
N ASP A 16 -13.20 -6.21 16.60
CA ASP A 16 -14.40 -6.89 17.14
C ASP A 16 -15.71 -6.35 16.54
N LYS A 17 -15.67 -5.17 15.92
CA LYS A 17 -16.83 -4.47 15.35
C LYS A 17 -16.55 -4.00 13.93
N ALA A 18 -17.63 -3.71 13.21
CA ALA A 18 -17.52 -3.09 11.90
C ALA A 18 -16.98 -1.66 12.05
N ILE A 19 -15.81 -1.40 11.47
CA ILE A 19 -15.15 -0.09 11.54
C ILE A 19 -15.07 0.56 10.17
N GLN A 20 -15.04 1.89 10.15
CA GLN A 20 -14.68 2.65 8.97
C GLN A 20 -13.17 2.87 9.00
N LEU A 21 -12.47 2.35 8.00
CA LEU A 21 -11.04 2.62 7.86
C LEU A 21 -10.84 3.97 7.18
N ASP A 22 -9.96 4.77 7.76
CA ASP A 22 -9.45 5.95 7.09
C ASP A 22 -8.54 5.58 5.92
N LEU A 23 -8.13 6.59 5.18
CA LEU A 23 -7.21 6.46 4.07
C LEU A 23 -5.90 5.77 4.49
N HIS A 24 -5.52 4.73 3.76
CA HIS A 24 -4.20 4.11 3.91
C HIS A 24 -3.28 4.51 2.75
N ILE A 25 -2.01 4.78 3.06
CA ILE A 25 -1.01 5.19 2.07
C ILE A 25 0.09 4.15 1.98
N PHE A 26 0.35 3.66 0.78
CA PHE A 26 1.43 2.71 0.50
C PHE A 26 2.39 3.24 -0.55
N ARG A 27 3.65 2.80 -0.46
CA ARG A 27 4.72 3.16 -1.41
C ARG A 27 5.38 1.90 -1.93
N LEU A 28 5.14 1.61 -3.21
CA LEU A 28 5.74 0.46 -3.89
C LEU A 28 6.71 0.86 -4.99
N ARG A 29 6.67 2.14 -5.39
CA ARG A 29 7.62 2.71 -6.33
C ARG A 29 8.78 3.32 -5.57
N ARG A 30 9.95 3.25 -6.20
CA ARG A 30 11.16 3.85 -5.69
C ARG A 30 10.97 5.36 -5.52
N ALA A 31 11.57 5.94 -4.49
CA ALA A 31 11.74 7.38 -4.41
C ALA A 31 12.58 7.88 -5.63
N PRO A 32 12.34 9.10 -6.14
CA PRO A 32 13.09 9.65 -7.27
C PRO A 32 14.61 9.65 -7.03
N HIS A 33 15.05 9.98 -5.81
CA HIS A 33 16.46 10.13 -5.42
C HIS A 33 17.14 8.82 -4.96
N SER A 34 16.40 7.72 -4.77
CA SER A 34 17.03 6.46 -4.39
C SER A 34 17.85 5.91 -5.56
N ARG A 35 18.94 5.19 -5.32
CA ARG A 35 19.77 4.64 -6.42
C ARG A 35 19.36 3.22 -6.82
N THR A 36 18.76 2.47 -5.90
CA THR A 36 18.43 1.05 -6.09
C THR A 36 17.04 0.88 -6.72
N PRO A 37 16.92 0.30 -7.93
CA PRO A 37 15.63 0.10 -8.58
C PRO A 37 14.80 -1.01 -7.91
N ILE A 38 13.50 -0.79 -7.80
CA ILE A 38 12.53 -1.85 -7.48
C ILE A 38 12.15 -2.50 -8.81
N LYS A 39 12.48 -3.77 -8.99
CA LYS A 39 12.20 -4.49 -10.25
C LYS A 39 10.70 -4.77 -10.38
N ASN A 40 10.17 -5.49 -9.41
CA ASN A 40 8.77 -5.90 -9.39
C ASN A 40 8.23 -5.69 -7.97
N TYR A 41 6.92 -5.44 -7.87
CA TYR A 41 6.18 -5.42 -6.62
C TYR A 41 4.77 -5.97 -6.85
N LEU A 42 4.14 -6.43 -5.77
CA LEU A 42 2.74 -6.85 -5.75
C LEU A 42 2.09 -6.29 -4.49
N LEU A 43 0.88 -5.78 -4.64
CA LEU A 43 0.05 -5.34 -3.53
C LEU A 43 -1.25 -6.10 -3.57
N LYS A 44 -1.52 -6.83 -2.49
CA LYS A 44 -2.80 -7.49 -2.25
C LYS A 44 -3.41 -6.83 -1.02
N ILE A 45 -4.63 -6.35 -1.16
CA ILE A 45 -5.37 -5.71 -0.09
C ILE A 45 -6.69 -6.44 0.06
N TYR A 46 -7.03 -6.75 1.30
CA TYR A 46 -8.34 -7.25 1.68
C TYR A 46 -8.90 -6.32 2.75
N PRO A 47 -10.22 -6.08 2.77
CA PRO A 47 -11.26 -6.60 1.87
C PRO A 47 -11.26 -5.96 0.46
N ASP A 48 -11.78 -6.66 -0.55
CA ASP A 48 -11.75 -6.23 -1.97
C ASP A 48 -12.53 -4.94 -2.27
N ASN A 49 -13.43 -4.53 -1.37
CA ASN A 49 -14.21 -3.31 -1.51
C ASN A 49 -13.39 -2.07 -1.10
N HIS A 50 -12.40 -1.74 -1.94
CA HIS A 50 -11.59 -0.54 -1.85
C HIS A 50 -11.30 -0.01 -3.25
N PHE A 51 -10.93 1.26 -3.36
CA PHE A 51 -10.37 1.79 -4.60
C PHE A 51 -8.99 2.38 -4.36
N ILE A 52 -8.17 2.30 -5.40
CA ILE A 52 -6.77 2.74 -5.39
C ILE A 52 -6.65 4.00 -6.23
N ASN A 53 -6.18 5.06 -5.59
CA ASN A 53 -5.79 6.30 -6.24
C ASN A 53 -4.27 6.43 -6.25
N TRP A 54 -3.69 6.66 -7.42
CA TRP A 54 -2.28 7.03 -7.51
C TRP A 54 -2.15 8.55 -7.41
N LEU A 55 -1.31 9.00 -6.48
CA LEU A 55 -1.00 10.41 -6.29
C LEU A 55 0.51 10.62 -6.30
N GLN A 56 0.96 11.75 -6.84
CA GLN A 56 2.34 12.18 -6.70
C GLN A 56 2.44 13.24 -5.61
N ASP A 57 3.39 13.07 -4.67
CA ASP A 57 3.67 14.09 -3.66
C ASP A 57 4.54 15.24 -4.21
N SER A 58 4.72 16.29 -3.41
CA SER A 58 5.51 17.47 -3.78
C SER A 58 6.98 17.18 -4.06
N VAL A 59 7.50 16.04 -3.59
CA VAL A 59 8.88 15.59 -3.80
C VAL A 59 8.96 14.53 -4.91
N GLY A 60 7.86 14.33 -5.64
CA GLY A 60 7.78 13.49 -6.83
C GLY A 60 7.60 11.99 -6.54
N ASN A 61 7.35 11.57 -5.29
CA ASN A 61 7.09 10.16 -4.98
C ASN A 61 5.67 9.78 -5.41
N TYR A 62 5.54 8.58 -5.99
CA TYR A 62 4.24 7.99 -6.29
C TYR A 62 3.71 7.24 -5.06
N LEU A 63 2.58 7.71 -4.57
CA LEU A 63 1.84 7.17 -3.43
C LEU A 63 0.59 6.44 -3.93
N ILE A 64 0.32 5.29 -3.33
CA ILE A 64 -0.93 4.58 -3.46
C ILE A 64 -1.81 5.00 -2.29
N ARG A 65 -2.94 5.62 -2.60
CA ARG A 65 -4.00 5.96 -1.65
C ARG A 65 -5.10 4.92 -1.76
N VAL A 66 -5.30 4.16 -0.68
CA VAL A 66 -6.35 3.14 -0.58
C VAL A 66 -7.48 3.69 0.26
N VAL A 67 -8.65 3.80 -0.35
CA VAL A 67 -9.84 4.34 0.29
C VAL A 67 -10.89 3.25 0.41
N PHE A 68 -11.47 3.13 1.60
CA PHE A 68 -12.52 2.16 1.92
C PHE A 68 -13.86 2.89 2.07
N PRO A 69 -14.76 2.83 1.08
CA PRO A 69 -15.99 3.62 1.08
C PRO A 69 -17.07 3.11 2.06
N LYS A 70 -16.94 1.88 2.57
CA LYS A 70 -17.92 1.26 3.46
C LYS A 70 -17.23 0.76 4.73
N LYS A 71 -18.01 0.66 5.82
CA LYS A 71 -17.57 -0.03 7.03
C LYS A 71 -17.21 -1.47 6.70
N LEU A 72 -16.05 -1.90 7.18
CA LEU A 72 -15.52 -3.22 6.95
C LEU A 72 -15.76 -4.05 8.21
N LYS A 73 -16.20 -5.29 8.01
CA LYS A 73 -16.07 -6.34 9.02
C LYS A 73 -14.90 -7.21 8.61
N THR A 74 -13.95 -7.37 9.51
CA THR A 74 -12.93 -8.41 9.39
C THR A 74 -13.64 -9.76 9.47
N LYS A 75 -13.36 -10.68 8.56
CA LYS A 75 -13.84 -12.07 8.66
C LYS A 75 -13.04 -12.84 9.71
#